data_AF-W1XRJ7-F1
#
_entry.id   AF-W1XRJ7-F1
#
_cell.length_a   1.000
_cell.length_b   1.000
_cell.length_c   1.000
_cell.angle_alpha   90.00
_cell.angle_beta   90.00
_cell.angle_gamma   90.00
#
_symmetry.space_group_name_H-M   'P 1'
#
loop_
_entity.id
_entity.type
_entity.pdbx_description
1 polymer ?
#
loop_
_entity_poly.entity_id
_entity_poly.type
_entity_poly.pdbx_seq_one_letter_code
_entity_poly.pdbx_strand_id
1 'polypeptide(L)' 'MEKKLDLSKSVYDLVKEYPEVADIMKELGFSEITNKVMLNSVGKIMTIPKGAKMKG' A
#
# COMPACT_ATOMS: atom_id res chain seq x y z
N MET A 1 -9.69 -19.55 4.87
CA MET A 1 -9.82 -18.28 5.59
C MET A 1 -9.66 -17.15 4.59
N GLU A 2 -10.56 -16.17 4.62
CA GLU A 2 -10.51 -14.99 3.76
C GLU A 2 -9.66 -13.90 4.43
N LYS A 3 -8.75 -13.26 3.69
CA LYS A 3 -8.03 -12.07 4.17
C LYS A 3 -8.84 -10.85 3.78
N LYS A 4 -9.19 -10.00 4.75
CA LYS A 4 -9.93 -8.75 4.52
C LYS A 4 -9.00 -7.56 4.78
N LEU A 5 -8.81 -6.74 3.76
CA LEU A 5 -8.05 -5.50 3.86
C LEU A 5 -8.98 -4.36 4.29
N ASP A 6 -8.59 -3.67 5.36
CA ASP A 6 -9.20 -2.41 5.75
C ASP A 6 -8.56 -1.26 4.96
N LEU A 7 -9.24 -0.77 3.94
CA LEU A 7 -8.73 0.28 3.05
C LEU A 7 -8.64 1.66 3.70
N SER A 8 -9.08 1.81 4.95
CA SER A 8 -8.87 3.02 5.75
C SER A 8 -7.47 3.07 6.38
N LYS A 9 -6.81 1.91 6.54
CA LYS A 9 -5.43 1.82 7.04
C LYS A 9 -4.43 2.38 6.04
N SER A 10 -3.30 2.84 6.57
CA SER A 10 -2.19 3.26 5.73
C SER A 10 -1.62 2.08 4.95
N VAL A 11 -1.03 2.36 3.79
CA VAL A 11 -0.34 1.33 3.00
C VAL A 11 0.79 0.69 3.80
N TYR A 12 1.49 1.48 4.62
CA TYR A 12 2.49 0.98 5.55
C TYR A 12 1.94 -0.08 6.50
N ASP A 13 0.81 0.19 7.16
CA ASP A 13 0.21 -0.76 8.11
C ASP A 13 -0.27 -2.03 7.40
N LEU A 14 -0.86 -1.88 6.21
CA LEU A 14 -1.34 -3.01 5.41
C LEU A 14 -0.19 -3.90 4.93
N VAL A 15 0.93 -3.33 4.48
CA VAL A 15 2.13 -4.10 4.10
C VAL A 15 2.79 -4.75 5.32
N LYS A 16 2.72 -4.11 6.50
CA LYS A 16 3.24 -4.68 7.74
C LYS A 16 2.39 -5.88 8.21
N GLU A 17 1.07 -5.82 8.03
CA GLU A 17 0.13 -6.90 8.36
C GLU A 17 0.17 -8.02 7.31
N TYR A 18 0.27 -7.65 6.04
CA TYR A 18 0.24 -8.52 4.87
C TYR A 18 1.33 -8.11 3.88
N PRO A 19 2.56 -8.63 4.00
CA PRO A 19 3.69 -8.25 3.13
C PRO A 19 3.40 -8.39 1.63
N GLU A 20 2.57 -9.34 1.23
CA GLU A 20 2.13 -9.55 -0.15
C GLU A 20 1.40 -8.35 -0.77
N VAL A 21 0.85 -7.44 0.04
CA VAL A 21 0.20 -6.21 -0.44
C VAL A 21 1.18 -5.35 -1.24
N ALA A 22 2.46 -5.34 -0.87
CA ALA A 22 3.48 -4.57 -1.59
C ALA A 22 3.67 -5.10 -3.03
N ASP A 23 3.67 -6.42 -3.20
CA ASP A 23 3.82 -7.06 -4.51
C ASP A 23 2.57 -6.84 -5.37
N ILE A 24 1.37 -7.00 -4.79
CA ILE A 24 0.10 -6.70 -5.49
C ILE A 24 0.06 -5.25 -5.94
N MET A 25 0.43 -4.31 -5.06
CA MET A 25 0.48 -2.89 -5.41
C MET A 25 1.47 -2.58 -6.53
N LYS A 26 2.63 -3.26 -6.54
CA LYS A 26 3.61 -3.15 -7.62
C LYS A 26 3.03 -3.63 -8.96
N GLU A 27 2.31 -4.75 -8.99
CA GLU A 27 1.64 -5.26 -10.19
C GLU A 27 0.56 -4.30 -10.71
N LEU A 28 -0.13 -3.61 -9.80
CA LEU A 28 -1.05 -2.51 -10.12
C LEU A 28 -0.34 -1.19 -10.51
N GLY A 29 0.98 -1.24 -10.64
CA GLY A 29 1.86 -0.16 -11.08
C GLY A 29 2.22 0.87 -10.00
N PHE A 30 1.99 0.59 -8.72
CA PHE A 30 2.48 1.41 -7.60
C PHE A 30 3.87 0.93 -7.16
N SER A 31 4.79 0.75 -8.11
CA SER A 31 6.11 0.14 -7.87
C SER A 31 6.96 0.89 -6.84
N GLU A 32 6.76 2.19 -6.67
CA GLU A 32 7.49 3.00 -5.67
C GLU A 32 7.27 2.50 -4.24
N ILE A 33 6.16 1.83 -3.95
CA ILE A 33 5.84 1.34 -2.61
C ILE A 33 6.78 0.24 -2.13
N THR A 34 7.47 -0.46 -3.05
CA THR A 34 8.46 -1.48 -2.68
C THR A 34 9.76 -0.86 -2.17
N ASN A 35 9.96 0.45 -2.36
CA ASN A 35 11.08 1.16 -1.77
C ASN A 35 10.81 1.40 -0.28
N LYS A 36 11.72 0.94 0.59
CA LYS A 36 11.59 1.09 2.06
C LYS A 36 11.44 2.53 2.51
N VAL A 37 12.14 3.48 1.88
CA VAL A 37 12.04 4.92 2.23
C VAL A 37 10.65 5.45 1.90
N MET A 38 10.13 5.12 0.72
CA MET A 38 8.77 5.52 0.30
C MET A 38 7.70 4.92 1.20
N LEU A 39 7.79 3.62 1.49
CA LEU A 39 6.86 2.92 2.39
C LEU A 39 6.86 3.51 3.81
N ASN A 40 8.05 3.83 4.35
CA ASN A 40 8.19 4.38 5.70
C ASN A 40 7.91 5.89 5.82
N SER A 41 7.65 6.58 4.70
CA SER A 41 7.31 8.00 4.65
C SER A 41 5.89 8.20 4.11
N VAL A 42 5.74 8.34 2.79
CA VAL A 42 4.45 8.53 2.11
C VAL A 42 3.50 7.37 2.41
N GLY A 43 4.00 6.13 2.45
CA GLY A 43 3.20 4.94 2.76
C GLY A 43 2.51 4.98 4.13
N LYS A 44 3.02 5.76 5.10
CA LYS A 44 2.39 5.92 6.43
C LYS A 44 1.18 6.84 6.45
N ILE A 45 1.12 7.80 5.52
CA ILE A 45 0.04 8.79 5.44
C ILE A 45 -0.93 8.53 4.28
N MET A 46 -0.50 7.69 3.32
CA MET A 46 -1.27 7.30 2.15
C MET A 46 -2.12 6.07 2.44
N THR A 47 -3.36 6.07 1.96
CA THR A 47 -4.21 4.88 1.90
C THR A 47 -4.33 4.42 0.44
N ILE A 48 -4.70 3.16 0.20
CA ILE A 48 -4.87 2.64 -1.16
C ILE A 48 -5.85 3.49 -1.99
N PRO A 49 -7.06 3.85 -1.50
CA PRO A 49 -7.99 4.69 -2.28
C PRO A 49 -7.44 6.07 -2.62
N LYS A 50 -6.68 6.70 -1.70
CA LYS A 50 -6.06 8.00 -1.96
C LYS A 50 -4.98 7.89 -3.04
N GLY A 51 -4.12 6.88 -2.95
CA GLY A 51 -3.08 6.61 -3.94
C GLY A 51 -3.66 6.32 -5.33
N ALA A 52 -4.73 5.53 -5.40
CA ALA A 52 -5.45 5.26 -6.64
C ALA A 52 -6.00 6.54 -7.29
N LYS A 53 -6.70 7.38 -6.50
CA LYS A 53 -7.23 8.65 -6.99
C LYS A 53 -6.15 9.61 -7.51
N MET A 54 -4.95 9.59 -6.91
CA MET A 54 -3.84 10.44 -7.35
C MET A 54 -3.20 9.96 -8.65
N LYS A 55 -3.24 8.66 -8.93
CA LYS A 55 -2.58 8.06 -10.10
C LYS A 55 -3.42 8.20 -11.38
N GLY A 56 -4.74 8.33 -11.27
CA GLY A 56 -5.67 8.46 -12.40
C GLY A 56 -6.72 7.36 -12.39
#